data_AF-A0A928K801-F1
#
_entry.id   AF-A0A928K801-F1
#
_cell.length_a   1.000
_cell.length_b   1.000
_cell.length_c   1.000
_cell.angle_alpha   90.00
_cell.angle_beta   90.00
_cell.angle_gamma   90.00
#
_symmetry.space_group_name_H-M   'P 1'
#
loop_
_entity.id
_entity.type
_entity.pdbx_description
1 polymer ?
#
loop_
_entity_poly.entity_id
_entity_poly.type
_entity_poly.pdbx_seq_one_letter_code
_entity_poly.pdbx_strand_id
1 'polypeptide(L)'
;MKEQGEFMKGLELSEKYYYEHGADMIRENFADFEQYLAIGLVGSGSECFGYDDEISTDHDFEPGFCIFLPDEDLVDSRTEFLLERAYSKLPKEFMGYQRSKINPVGGNRHGVIRMSDFFEAKTGSKNGDIPLNAWFYISEQFLLEATNGKIFCDNLGRMTQIREKLSYMPEDIRLKKLAGNLLIMAQAGQYNYSRCIKRGETAGAQLAVCEFVNAALRSVFLLNKKYIPYYKWAFRALKDLSVLSDLHNDLEYLISSGNTESEAIEKQRITENIAAAVIRELFSQNITRSECKELERHAYSVNDKIKNSEIRNLNILYAV
;
A
#
# COMPACT_ATOMS: atom_id res chain seq x y z
N MET A 1 11.26 8.71 37.32
CA MET A 1 11.17 9.07 35.89
C MET A 1 11.97 8.03 35.12
N LYS A 2 11.31 7.10 34.42
CA LYS A 2 12.01 6.32 33.39
C LYS A 2 12.36 7.33 32.29
N GLU A 3 13.63 7.41 31.91
CA GLU A 3 13.98 8.01 30.62
C GLU A 3 13.09 7.35 29.58
N GLN A 4 12.27 8.15 28.90
CA GLN A 4 11.54 7.68 27.72
C GLN A 4 12.61 7.41 26.66
N GLY A 5 13.17 6.20 26.69
CA GLY A 5 13.91 5.67 25.56
C GLY A 5 13.02 5.78 24.34
N GLU A 6 13.56 6.32 23.26
CA GLU A 6 12.87 6.46 21.98
C GLU A 6 12.22 5.11 21.59
N PHE A 7 10.93 5.15 21.23
CA PHE A 7 10.20 3.96 20.80
C PHE A 7 10.94 3.33 19.61
N MET A 8 11.43 2.09 19.79
CA MET A 8 12.14 1.39 18.72
C MET A 8 11.17 1.01 17.62
N LYS A 9 11.54 1.28 16.36
CA LYS A 9 10.75 0.87 15.22
C LYS A 9 10.94 -0.61 14.92
N GLY A 10 9.89 -1.30 14.48
CA GLY A 10 9.95 -2.74 14.21
C GLY A 10 10.94 -3.10 13.09
N LEU A 11 11.05 -2.26 12.05
CA LEU A 11 12.08 -2.40 11.02
C LEU A 11 13.51 -2.29 11.60
N GLU A 12 13.72 -1.37 12.54
CA GLU A 12 15.02 -1.18 13.19
C GLU A 12 15.34 -2.35 14.12
N LEU A 13 14.36 -2.81 14.90
CA LEU A 13 14.48 -3.99 15.76
C LEU A 13 14.85 -5.23 14.93
N SER A 14 14.17 -5.43 13.80
CA SER A 14 14.40 -6.54 12.88
C SER A 14 15.81 -6.51 12.28
N GLU A 15 16.25 -5.34 11.80
CA GLU A 15 17.59 -5.16 11.23
C GLU A 15 18.69 -5.42 12.26
N LYS A 16 18.57 -4.86 13.47
CA LYS A 16 19.50 -5.11 14.58
C LYS A 16 19.54 -6.59 14.96
N TYR A 17 18.37 -7.23 15.06
CA TYR A 17 18.27 -8.65 15.40
C TYR A 17 18.92 -9.55 14.34
N TYR A 18 18.78 -9.21 13.05
CA TYR A 18 19.47 -9.91 11.97
C TYR A 18 20.99 -9.80 12.12
N TYR A 19 21.54 -8.59 12.27
CA TYR A 19 22.98 -8.42 12.34
C TYR A 19 23.60 -9.02 13.62
N GLU A 20 22.90 -9.00 14.75
CA GLU A 20 23.40 -9.53 16.03
C GLU A 20 23.34 -11.07 16.10
N HIS A 21 22.31 -11.69 15.49
CA HIS A 21 22.05 -13.12 15.70
C HIS A 21 21.85 -13.90 14.39
N GLY A 22 21.17 -13.31 13.42
CA GLY A 22 20.82 -13.98 12.16
C GLY A 22 22.01 -14.17 11.22
N ALA A 23 22.86 -13.16 11.08
CA ALA A 23 23.97 -13.17 10.14
C ALA A 23 25.03 -14.22 10.52
N ASP A 24 25.39 -14.30 11.80
CA ASP A 24 26.32 -15.32 12.31
C ASP A 24 25.72 -16.73 12.17
N MET A 25 24.43 -16.91 12.47
CA MET A 25 23.74 -18.19 12.30
C MET A 25 23.81 -18.71 10.85
N ILE A 26 23.64 -17.82 9.86
CA ILE A 26 23.75 -18.16 8.43
C ILE A 26 25.22 -18.46 8.08
N ARG A 27 26.16 -17.60 8.47
CA ARG A 27 27.58 -17.76 8.15
C ARG A 27 28.19 -19.04 8.72
N GLU A 28 27.82 -19.45 9.92
CA GLU A 28 28.38 -20.64 10.58
C GLU A 28 27.78 -21.95 10.06
N ASN A 29 26.49 -21.97 9.73
CA ASN A 29 25.76 -23.20 9.47
C ASN A 29 25.31 -23.38 8.01
N PHE A 30 25.28 -22.30 7.22
CA PHE A 30 24.70 -22.25 5.87
C PHE A 30 25.52 -21.39 4.89
N ALA A 31 26.84 -21.25 5.11
CA ALA A 31 27.73 -20.42 4.28
C ALA A 31 27.58 -20.68 2.77
N ASP A 32 27.47 -21.95 2.36
CA ASP A 32 27.34 -22.34 0.94
C ASP A 32 26.08 -21.76 0.27
N PHE A 33 25.06 -21.42 1.05
CA PHE A 33 23.79 -20.90 0.58
C PHE A 33 23.64 -19.38 0.74
N GLU A 34 24.49 -18.73 1.53
CA GLU A 34 24.38 -17.29 1.85
C GLU A 34 24.28 -16.42 0.59
N GLN A 35 25.04 -16.77 -0.46
CA GLN A 35 25.04 -16.09 -1.76
C GLN A 35 23.66 -16.10 -2.48
N TYR A 36 22.75 -16.99 -2.09
CA TYR A 36 21.43 -17.12 -2.72
C TYR A 36 20.31 -16.45 -1.93
N LEU A 37 20.56 -16.08 -0.68
CA LEU A 37 19.53 -15.60 0.24
C LEU A 37 19.30 -14.09 0.09
N ALA A 38 18.04 -13.70 0.28
CA ALA A 38 17.69 -12.32 0.58
C ALA A 38 17.14 -12.23 2.01
N ILE A 39 17.52 -11.18 2.73
CA ILE A 39 17.17 -10.96 4.13
C ILE A 39 16.49 -9.60 4.26
N GLY A 40 15.39 -9.53 4.99
CA GLY A 40 14.70 -8.27 5.23
C GLY A 40 13.47 -8.42 6.09
N LEU A 41 12.70 -7.35 6.20
CA LEU A 41 11.37 -7.35 6.78
C LEU A 41 10.42 -6.68 5.80
N VAL A 42 9.47 -7.47 5.27
CA VAL A 42 8.58 -7.09 4.18
C VAL A 42 7.23 -7.78 4.39
N GLY A 43 6.15 -7.11 4.04
CA GLY A 43 4.83 -7.71 3.98
C GLY A 43 3.79 -6.98 4.83
N SER A 44 2.93 -7.77 5.46
CA SER A 44 1.83 -7.27 6.29
C SER A 44 2.33 -6.88 7.67
N GLY A 45 1.76 -5.82 8.26
CA GLY A 45 2.09 -5.37 9.62
C GLY A 45 2.63 -3.96 9.64
N SER A 46 2.29 -3.18 10.66
CA SER A 46 2.58 -1.75 10.74
C SER A 46 4.08 -1.44 10.67
N GLU A 47 4.92 -2.34 11.19
CA GLU A 47 6.37 -2.25 11.14
C GLU A 47 6.90 -2.19 9.70
N CYS A 48 6.34 -2.99 8.78
CA CYS A 48 6.73 -2.99 7.37
C CYS A 48 6.37 -1.66 6.66
N PHE A 49 5.38 -0.93 7.18
CA PHE A 49 4.97 0.39 6.67
C PHE A 49 5.62 1.57 7.42
N GLY A 50 6.35 1.31 8.52
CA GLY A 50 6.85 2.35 9.44
C GLY A 50 5.75 3.06 10.24
N TYR A 51 4.54 2.50 10.26
CA TYR A 51 3.37 3.04 10.96
C TYR A 51 3.22 2.51 12.37
N ASP A 52 4.14 1.65 12.81
CA ASP A 52 4.20 1.10 14.15
C ASP A 52 4.45 2.18 15.21
N ASP A 53 3.77 2.02 16.34
CA ASP A 53 3.88 2.86 17.53
C ASP A 53 3.62 2.00 18.79
N GLU A 54 3.65 2.63 19.97
CA GLU A 54 3.44 1.96 21.26
C GLU A 54 2.09 1.22 21.36
N ILE A 55 1.08 1.60 20.55
CA ILE A 55 -0.25 0.98 20.56
C ILE A 55 -0.27 -0.29 19.71
N SER A 56 0.49 -0.32 18.62
CA SER A 56 0.50 -1.45 17.67
C SER A 56 1.49 -2.56 18.02
N THR A 57 2.03 -2.61 19.24
CA THR A 57 3.01 -3.64 19.63
C THR A 57 2.38 -4.97 20.04
N ASP A 58 1.05 -5.04 20.12
CA ASP A 58 0.31 -6.23 20.54
C ASP A 58 0.21 -7.29 19.43
N HIS A 59 0.57 -6.93 18.19
CA HIS A 59 0.56 -7.80 17.02
C HIS A 59 1.79 -7.58 16.14
N ASP A 60 2.45 -8.68 15.74
CA ASP A 60 3.55 -8.73 14.76
C ASP A 60 4.85 -7.96 15.12
N PHE A 61 4.84 -7.22 16.22
CA PHE A 61 6.00 -6.51 16.75
C PHE A 61 6.87 -7.43 17.61
N GLU A 62 7.81 -8.13 16.97
CA GLU A 62 8.68 -9.09 17.65
C GLU A 62 10.11 -9.13 17.07
N PRO A 63 11.11 -9.62 17.83
CA PRO A 63 12.42 -9.90 17.28
C PRO A 63 12.38 -10.99 16.20
N GLY A 64 12.55 -10.57 14.95
CA GLY A 64 12.56 -11.46 13.80
C GLY A 64 12.89 -10.73 12.50
N PHE A 65 13.16 -11.50 11.44
CA PHE A 65 13.36 -11.07 10.07
C PHE A 65 12.93 -12.20 9.12
N CYS A 66 12.77 -11.89 7.85
CA CYS A 66 12.51 -12.86 6.78
C CYS A 66 13.82 -13.32 6.13
N ILE A 67 13.95 -14.62 5.91
CA ILE A 67 14.96 -15.25 5.06
C ILE A 67 14.24 -15.73 3.80
N PHE A 68 14.42 -14.98 2.72
CA PHE A 68 13.83 -15.28 1.43
C PHE A 68 14.71 -16.26 0.65
N LEU A 69 14.17 -17.44 0.37
CA LEU A 69 14.84 -18.48 -0.40
C LEU A 69 14.55 -18.32 -1.91
N PRO A 70 15.52 -18.61 -2.79
CA PRO A 70 15.27 -18.77 -4.23
C PRO A 70 14.42 -20.01 -4.51
N ASP A 71 14.29 -20.40 -5.78
CA ASP A 71 13.58 -21.63 -6.15
C ASP A 71 14.28 -22.90 -5.63
N GLU A 72 13.57 -24.03 -5.62
CA GLU A 72 14.03 -25.29 -5.02
C GLU A 72 15.29 -25.89 -5.67
N ASP A 73 15.62 -25.49 -6.90
CA ASP A 73 16.83 -25.93 -7.61
C ASP A 73 18.13 -25.36 -7.02
N LEU A 74 18.04 -24.18 -6.36
CA LEU A 74 19.18 -23.55 -5.69
C LEU A 74 19.20 -23.85 -4.18
N VAL A 75 18.03 -23.91 -3.54
CA VAL A 75 17.91 -24.24 -2.11
C VAL A 75 16.78 -25.25 -1.92
N ASP A 76 17.13 -26.50 -1.70
CA ASP A 76 16.16 -27.59 -1.55
C ASP A 76 15.33 -27.50 -0.24
N SER A 77 14.23 -28.24 -0.19
CA SER A 77 13.32 -28.25 0.98
C SER A 77 13.99 -28.82 2.24
N ARG A 78 15.06 -29.62 2.09
CA ARG A 78 15.84 -30.12 3.23
C ARG A 78 16.64 -28.98 3.88
N THR A 79 17.27 -28.14 3.06
CA THR A 79 18.02 -26.97 3.52
C THR A 79 17.08 -25.93 4.13
N GLU A 80 15.93 -25.69 3.50
CA GLU A 80 14.85 -24.87 4.07
C GLU A 80 14.45 -25.33 5.48
N PHE A 81 14.16 -26.62 5.67
CA PHE A 81 13.81 -27.17 6.98
C PHE A 81 14.93 -27.00 8.02
N LEU A 82 16.20 -27.16 7.62
CA LEU A 82 17.34 -26.95 8.52
C LEU A 82 17.49 -25.46 8.89
N LEU A 83 17.30 -24.54 7.94
CA LEU A 83 17.29 -23.09 8.17
C LEU A 83 16.16 -22.70 9.12
N GLU A 84 14.94 -23.22 8.94
CA GLU A 84 13.82 -22.97 9.85
C GLU A 84 14.15 -23.43 11.27
N ARG A 85 14.74 -24.61 11.40
CA ARG A 85 15.15 -25.13 12.71
C ARG A 85 16.23 -24.27 13.35
N ALA A 86 17.21 -23.79 12.59
CA ALA A 86 18.24 -22.88 13.10
C ALA A 86 17.64 -21.53 13.51
N TYR A 87 16.80 -20.93 12.67
CA TYR A 87 16.07 -19.69 12.94
C TYR A 87 15.19 -19.81 14.20
N SER A 88 14.56 -20.96 14.42
CA SER A 88 13.74 -21.22 15.60
C SER A 88 14.52 -21.24 16.92
N LYS A 89 15.84 -21.46 16.87
CA LYS A 89 16.74 -21.45 18.05
C LYS A 89 17.29 -20.08 18.40
N LEU A 90 17.14 -19.09 17.52
CA LEU A 90 17.58 -17.72 17.80
C LEU A 90 16.88 -17.16 19.07
N PRO A 91 17.53 -16.22 19.79
CA PRO A 91 16.99 -15.67 21.04
C PRO A 91 15.55 -15.20 20.91
N LYS A 92 14.69 -15.63 21.83
CA LYS A 92 13.26 -15.26 21.84
C LYS A 92 13.00 -13.88 22.44
N GLU A 93 14.01 -13.29 23.06
CA GLU A 93 13.96 -11.95 23.62
C GLU A 93 15.17 -11.17 23.10
N PHE A 94 14.94 -9.92 22.71
CA PHE A 94 15.98 -9.02 22.22
C PHE A 94 15.56 -7.57 22.46
N MET A 95 16.47 -6.77 23.03
CA MET A 95 16.25 -5.36 23.35
C MET A 95 14.97 -5.06 24.14
N GLY A 96 14.53 -6.00 25.00
CA GLY A 96 13.33 -5.87 25.82
C GLY A 96 12.03 -6.29 25.14
N TYR A 97 12.08 -6.75 23.88
CA TYR A 97 10.94 -7.28 23.14
C TYR A 97 10.98 -8.81 23.07
N GLN A 98 9.83 -9.45 23.11
CA GLN A 98 9.70 -10.92 23.11
C GLN A 98 8.97 -11.40 21.85
N ARG A 99 9.41 -12.55 21.32
CA ARG A 99 8.74 -13.22 20.22
C ARG A 99 7.39 -13.78 20.66
N SER A 100 6.35 -13.52 19.88
CA SER A 100 5.01 -14.04 20.08
C SER A 100 5.03 -15.57 20.13
N LYS A 101 4.22 -16.12 21.03
CA LYS A 101 3.97 -17.56 21.12
C LYS A 101 2.87 -18.02 20.15
N ILE A 102 2.16 -17.07 19.53
CA ILE A 102 1.04 -17.30 18.64
C ILE A 102 1.46 -16.87 17.24
N ASN A 103 1.35 -17.78 16.28
CA ASN A 103 1.59 -17.46 14.88
C ASN A 103 0.50 -16.48 14.40
N PRO A 104 0.87 -15.43 13.65
CA PRO A 104 -0.10 -14.46 13.17
C PRO A 104 -1.07 -15.08 12.16
N VAL A 105 -2.30 -14.58 12.19
CA VAL A 105 -3.30 -14.91 11.16
C VAL A 105 -2.79 -14.37 9.83
N GLY A 106 -2.81 -15.20 8.79
CA GLY A 106 -2.34 -14.86 7.45
C GLY A 106 -0.95 -15.41 7.08
N GLY A 107 -0.35 -16.26 7.91
CA GLY A 107 0.90 -16.98 7.59
C GLY A 107 2.15 -16.35 8.21
N ASN A 108 3.32 -16.90 7.86
CA ASN A 108 4.61 -16.48 8.42
C ASN A 108 4.94 -15.04 8.00
N ARG A 109 5.17 -14.15 8.98
CA ARG A 109 5.63 -12.76 8.78
C ARG A 109 7.11 -12.56 9.13
N HIS A 110 7.73 -13.63 9.64
CA HIS A 110 9.14 -13.76 9.95
C HIS A 110 9.57 -15.20 9.64
N GLY A 111 10.87 -15.44 9.61
CA GLY A 111 11.44 -16.77 9.40
C GLY A 111 11.74 -17.05 7.93
N VAL A 112 11.81 -18.34 7.59
CA VAL A 112 12.20 -18.78 6.25
C VAL A 112 10.98 -18.78 5.34
N ILE A 113 11.11 -18.15 4.18
CA ILE A 113 10.01 -17.93 3.24
C ILE A 113 10.52 -18.17 1.82
N ARG A 114 9.85 -19.01 1.06
CA ARG A 114 10.13 -19.16 -0.37
C ARG A 114 9.69 -17.90 -1.13
N MET A 115 10.59 -17.28 -1.91
CA MET A 115 10.28 -16.05 -2.66
C MET A 115 9.08 -16.22 -3.58
N SER A 116 9.01 -17.36 -4.31
CA SER A 116 7.90 -17.65 -5.20
C SER A 116 6.56 -17.62 -4.48
N ASP A 117 6.49 -18.19 -3.29
CA ASP A 117 5.26 -18.35 -2.52
C ASP A 117 4.83 -17.01 -1.93
N PHE A 118 5.78 -16.20 -1.48
CA PHE A 118 5.54 -14.83 -1.04
C PHE A 118 4.90 -13.99 -2.15
N PHE A 119 5.52 -13.95 -3.34
CA PHE A 119 5.00 -13.13 -4.44
C PHE A 119 3.70 -13.70 -5.02
N GLU A 120 3.57 -15.03 -5.13
CA GLU A 120 2.35 -15.67 -5.61
C GLU A 120 1.17 -15.39 -4.67
N ALA A 121 1.37 -15.47 -3.35
CA ALA A 121 0.33 -15.16 -2.37
C ALA A 121 -0.17 -13.70 -2.45
N LYS A 122 0.69 -12.75 -2.83
CA LYS A 122 0.33 -11.32 -2.93
C LYS A 122 -0.20 -10.93 -4.31
N THR A 123 0.36 -11.49 -5.37
CA THR A 123 0.16 -10.99 -6.75
C THR A 123 -0.41 -12.02 -7.72
N GLY A 124 -0.47 -13.30 -7.32
CA GLY A 124 -0.76 -14.41 -8.22
C GLY A 124 0.38 -14.74 -9.20
N SER A 125 1.56 -14.13 -9.05
CA SER A 125 2.74 -14.38 -9.88
C SER A 125 3.97 -14.66 -9.01
N LYS A 126 4.68 -15.77 -9.31
CA LYS A 126 5.87 -16.20 -8.56
C LYS A 126 7.08 -15.29 -8.75
N ASN A 127 7.17 -14.59 -9.89
CA ASN A 127 8.36 -13.87 -10.33
C ASN A 127 8.06 -12.40 -10.72
N GLY A 128 6.87 -11.91 -10.37
CA GLY A 128 6.40 -10.57 -10.68
C GLY A 128 6.01 -10.33 -12.14
N ASP A 129 6.02 -11.36 -12.99
CA ASP A 129 5.52 -11.25 -14.36
C ASP A 129 3.99 -11.32 -14.32
N ILE A 130 3.36 -10.15 -14.34
CA ILE A 130 1.90 -10.00 -14.25
C ILE A 130 1.36 -9.61 -15.64
N PRO A 131 0.47 -10.43 -16.25
CA PRO A 131 -0.22 -10.06 -17.48
C PRO A 131 -0.98 -8.74 -17.33
N LEU A 132 -1.02 -7.91 -18.36
CA LEU A 132 -1.55 -6.55 -18.27
C LEU A 132 -2.94 -6.46 -17.61
N ASN A 133 -3.89 -7.31 -18.01
CA ASN A 133 -5.24 -7.31 -17.43
C ASN A 133 -5.29 -7.82 -15.98
N ALA A 134 -4.33 -8.65 -15.55
CA ALA A 134 -4.31 -9.19 -14.19
C ALA A 134 -4.09 -8.07 -13.14
N TRP A 135 -3.42 -6.98 -13.51
CA TRP A 135 -3.21 -5.81 -12.65
C TRP A 135 -4.51 -5.16 -12.14
N PHE A 136 -5.65 -5.34 -12.82
CA PHE A 136 -6.93 -4.84 -12.33
C PHE A 136 -7.46 -5.59 -11.11
N TYR A 137 -7.08 -6.86 -10.97
CA TYR A 137 -7.64 -7.77 -9.97
C TYR A 137 -6.74 -7.92 -8.74
N ILE A 138 -5.50 -7.48 -8.82
CA ILE A 138 -4.58 -7.52 -7.69
C ILE A 138 -4.88 -6.32 -6.78
N SER A 139 -5.06 -6.60 -5.50
CA SER A 139 -5.22 -5.57 -4.48
C SER A 139 -3.99 -4.67 -4.43
N GLU A 140 -4.18 -3.35 -4.47
CA GLU A 140 -3.10 -2.38 -4.30
C GLU A 140 -2.43 -2.50 -2.92
N GLN A 141 -3.17 -2.96 -1.91
CA GLN A 141 -2.60 -3.30 -0.61
C GLN A 141 -1.58 -4.44 -0.74
N PHE A 142 -1.88 -5.50 -1.50
CA PHE A 142 -0.96 -6.62 -1.66
C PHE A 142 0.25 -6.27 -2.52
N LEU A 143 0.08 -5.41 -3.54
CA LEU A 143 1.21 -4.84 -4.29
C LEU A 143 2.10 -4.00 -3.38
N LEU A 144 1.51 -3.20 -2.49
CA LEU A 144 2.26 -2.44 -1.51
C LEU A 144 2.95 -3.35 -0.49
N GLU A 145 2.31 -4.41 0.00
CA GLU A 145 2.95 -5.39 0.89
C GLU A 145 4.08 -6.16 0.22
N ALA A 146 3.99 -6.42 -1.09
CA ALA A 146 5.08 -7.05 -1.85
C ALA A 146 6.31 -6.12 -1.99
N THR A 147 6.11 -4.80 -1.90
CA THR A 147 7.12 -3.78 -2.21
C THR A 147 7.49 -2.85 -1.04
N ASN A 148 6.83 -2.97 0.12
CA ASN A 148 7.13 -2.21 1.33
C ASN A 148 8.29 -2.80 2.13
N GLY A 149 8.53 -2.27 3.33
CA GLY A 149 9.57 -2.77 4.22
C GLY A 149 10.98 -2.52 3.69
N LYS A 150 11.95 -3.24 4.24
CA LYS A 150 13.37 -3.09 3.92
C LYS A 150 14.02 -4.44 3.67
N ILE A 151 14.79 -4.51 2.60
CA ILE A 151 15.73 -5.61 2.34
C ILE A 151 17.09 -5.19 2.90
N PHE A 152 17.61 -5.96 3.85
CA PHE A 152 18.91 -5.72 4.48
C PHE A 152 20.05 -6.25 3.61
N CYS A 153 19.81 -7.36 2.92
CA CYS A 153 20.76 -8.04 2.06
C CYS A 153 20.00 -8.78 0.95
N ASP A 154 20.49 -8.77 -0.29
CA ASP A 154 19.94 -9.54 -1.41
C ASP A 154 21.07 -10.03 -2.30
N ASN A 155 21.71 -11.11 -1.88
CA ASN A 155 22.96 -11.56 -2.50
C ASN A 155 22.75 -12.08 -3.93
N LEU A 156 21.57 -12.65 -4.21
CA LEU A 156 21.21 -13.13 -5.54
C LEU A 156 20.62 -12.03 -6.43
N GLY A 157 20.11 -10.95 -5.84
CA GLY A 157 19.44 -9.83 -6.53
C GLY A 157 18.02 -10.11 -7.01
N ARG A 158 17.50 -11.34 -6.83
CA ARG A 158 16.17 -11.75 -7.32
C ARG A 158 15.04 -11.05 -6.57
N MET A 159 15.17 -10.86 -5.25
CA MET A 159 14.12 -10.21 -4.45
C MET A 159 13.92 -8.75 -4.91
N THR A 160 15.03 -8.04 -5.09
CA THR A 160 15.06 -6.65 -5.57
C THR A 160 14.52 -6.57 -6.99
N GLN A 161 14.98 -7.44 -7.89
CA GLN A 161 14.51 -7.47 -9.28
C GLN A 161 12.98 -7.65 -9.38
N ILE A 162 12.39 -8.58 -8.62
CA ILE A 162 10.95 -8.80 -8.64
C ILE A 162 10.22 -7.58 -8.06
N ARG A 163 10.70 -7.01 -6.95
CA ARG A 163 10.13 -5.80 -6.34
C ARG A 163 10.16 -4.59 -7.28
N GLU A 164 11.21 -4.45 -8.09
CA GLU A 164 11.30 -3.37 -9.09
C GLU A 164 10.23 -3.52 -10.18
N LYS A 165 9.96 -4.74 -10.67
CA LYS A 165 8.85 -5.01 -11.60
C LYS A 165 7.49 -4.65 -11.01
N LEU A 166 7.34 -4.86 -9.70
CA LEU A 166 6.11 -4.61 -8.94
C LEU A 166 6.05 -3.20 -8.35
N SER A 167 7.09 -2.39 -8.52
CA SER A 167 7.22 -1.07 -7.87
C SER A 167 6.06 -0.15 -8.20
N TYR A 168 5.53 -0.25 -9.42
CA TYR A 168 4.28 0.38 -9.78
C TYR A 168 3.56 -0.27 -10.96
N MET A 169 2.24 -0.04 -11.04
CA MET A 169 1.38 -0.61 -12.09
C MET A 169 1.63 0.04 -13.46
N PRO A 170 1.34 -0.66 -14.57
CA PRO A 170 1.42 -0.11 -15.91
C PRO A 170 0.53 1.13 -16.10
N GLU A 171 0.99 2.07 -16.93
CA GLU A 171 0.34 3.38 -17.11
C GLU A 171 -1.12 3.29 -17.57
N ASP A 172 -1.45 2.40 -18.49
CA ASP A 172 -2.84 2.23 -18.97
C ASP A 172 -3.78 1.72 -17.87
N ILE A 173 -3.27 0.91 -16.94
CA ILE A 173 -4.02 0.43 -15.76
C ILE A 173 -4.25 1.60 -14.79
N ARG A 174 -3.20 2.38 -14.52
CA ARG A 174 -3.26 3.58 -13.68
C ARG A 174 -4.26 4.59 -14.22
N LEU A 175 -4.23 4.88 -15.51
CA LEU A 175 -5.13 5.82 -16.16
C LEU A 175 -6.58 5.32 -16.12
N LYS A 176 -6.84 4.02 -16.30
CA LYS A 176 -8.19 3.45 -16.15
C LYS A 176 -8.71 3.58 -14.72
N LYS A 177 -7.90 3.22 -13.71
CA LYS A 177 -8.26 3.40 -12.29
C LYS A 177 -8.49 4.88 -11.96
N LEU A 178 -7.66 5.77 -12.47
CA LEU A 178 -7.79 7.21 -12.23
C LEU A 178 -9.07 7.76 -12.86
N ALA A 179 -9.34 7.42 -14.13
CA ALA A 179 -10.56 7.83 -14.82
C ALA A 179 -11.83 7.36 -14.08
N GLY A 180 -11.86 6.11 -13.61
CA GLY A 180 -12.98 5.60 -12.81
C GLY A 180 -13.18 6.39 -11.51
N ASN A 181 -12.11 6.67 -10.77
CA ASN A 181 -12.20 7.41 -9.51
C ASN A 181 -12.62 8.88 -9.73
N LEU A 182 -12.14 9.54 -10.79
CA LEU A 182 -12.58 10.89 -11.16
C LEU A 182 -14.08 10.93 -11.47
N LEU A 183 -14.62 9.89 -12.10
CA LEU A 183 -16.06 9.78 -12.37
C LEU A 183 -16.86 9.59 -11.07
N ILE A 184 -16.37 8.75 -10.14
CA ILE A 184 -16.99 8.58 -8.81
C ILE A 184 -16.97 9.91 -8.05
N MET A 185 -15.85 10.64 -8.06
CA MET A 185 -15.76 11.95 -7.42
C MET A 185 -16.79 12.94 -7.99
N ALA A 186 -16.97 12.98 -9.31
CA ALA A 186 -17.97 13.82 -9.96
C ALA A 186 -19.40 13.44 -9.51
N GLN A 187 -19.73 12.15 -9.55
CA GLN A 187 -21.06 11.66 -9.25
C GLN A 187 -21.40 11.77 -7.76
N ALA A 188 -20.53 11.31 -6.87
CA ALA A 188 -20.76 11.28 -5.43
C ALA A 188 -20.68 12.68 -4.82
N GLY A 189 -19.60 13.41 -5.10
CA GLY A 189 -19.33 14.74 -4.53
C GLY A 189 -20.08 15.86 -5.22
N GLN A 190 -19.72 16.17 -6.47
CA GLN A 190 -20.24 17.37 -7.17
C GLN A 190 -21.76 17.28 -7.44
N TYR A 191 -22.31 16.06 -7.56
CA TYR A 191 -23.70 15.86 -7.96
C TYR A 191 -24.62 15.32 -6.86
N ASN A 192 -24.33 14.13 -6.32
CA ASN A 192 -25.27 13.42 -5.44
C ASN A 192 -25.36 14.02 -4.04
N TYR A 193 -24.24 14.47 -3.45
CA TYR A 193 -24.23 15.05 -2.11
C TYR A 193 -25.27 16.17 -1.93
N SER A 194 -25.19 17.20 -2.77
CA SER A 194 -26.09 18.36 -2.69
C SER A 194 -27.56 17.99 -2.90
N ARG A 195 -27.84 16.92 -3.66
CA ARG A 195 -29.20 16.42 -3.91
C ARG A 195 -29.78 15.70 -2.71
N CYS A 196 -28.97 14.89 -2.02
CA CYS A 196 -29.38 14.28 -0.77
C CYS A 196 -29.69 15.34 0.30
N ILE A 197 -28.83 16.37 0.42
CA ILE A 197 -29.06 17.51 1.33
C ILE A 197 -30.39 18.21 1.03
N LYS A 198 -30.66 18.53 -0.24
CA LYS A 198 -31.93 19.19 -0.66
C LYS A 198 -33.19 18.37 -0.37
N ARG A 199 -33.06 17.05 -0.24
CA ARG A 199 -34.16 16.14 0.11
C ARG A 199 -34.28 15.87 1.61
N GLY A 200 -33.36 16.38 2.42
CA GLY A 200 -33.27 16.05 3.85
C GLY A 200 -32.71 14.65 4.12
N GLU A 201 -32.08 14.01 3.14
CA GLU A 201 -31.54 12.65 3.23
C GLU A 201 -30.10 12.65 3.77
N THR A 202 -29.94 12.93 5.06
CA THR A 202 -28.62 13.12 5.68
C THR A 202 -27.73 11.87 5.64
N ALA A 203 -28.29 10.67 5.80
CA ALA A 203 -27.55 9.42 5.69
C ALA A 203 -27.02 9.19 4.27
N GLY A 204 -27.85 9.44 3.25
CA GLY A 204 -27.44 9.36 1.85
C GLY A 204 -26.37 10.39 1.50
N ALA A 205 -26.48 11.60 2.05
CA ALA A 205 -25.47 12.64 1.91
C ALA A 205 -24.14 12.21 2.52
N GLN A 206 -24.14 11.62 3.72
CA GLN A 206 -22.91 11.15 4.34
C GLN A 206 -22.25 10.00 3.56
N LEU A 207 -23.05 9.05 3.04
CA LEU A 207 -22.53 7.99 2.18
C LEU A 207 -21.88 8.55 0.92
N ALA A 208 -22.53 9.52 0.25
CA ALA A 208 -21.96 10.19 -0.92
C ALA A 208 -20.62 10.89 -0.63
N VAL A 209 -20.48 11.49 0.55
CA VAL A 209 -19.21 12.11 0.97
C VAL A 209 -18.13 11.05 1.21
N CYS A 210 -18.46 9.93 1.85
CA CYS A 210 -17.51 8.83 2.04
C CYS A 210 -17.02 8.27 0.70
N GLU A 211 -17.92 8.07 -0.26
CA GLU A 211 -17.57 7.64 -1.62
C GLU A 211 -16.65 8.65 -2.33
N PHE A 212 -16.97 9.95 -2.22
CA PHE A 212 -16.12 11.02 -2.75
C PHE A 212 -14.71 10.99 -2.14
N VAL A 213 -14.61 10.89 -0.81
CA VAL A 213 -13.32 10.91 -0.10
C VAL A 213 -12.48 9.67 -0.43
N ASN A 214 -13.10 8.49 -0.51
CA ASN A 214 -12.40 7.27 -0.95
C ASN A 214 -11.85 7.42 -2.37
N ALA A 215 -12.65 7.93 -3.30
CA ALA A 215 -12.23 8.14 -4.68
C ALA A 215 -11.18 9.25 -4.82
N ALA A 216 -11.28 10.31 -4.01
CA ALA A 216 -10.29 11.38 -3.95
C ALA A 216 -8.93 10.88 -3.43
N LEU A 217 -8.92 10.13 -2.32
CA LEU A 217 -7.70 9.49 -1.81
C LEU A 217 -7.06 8.62 -2.89
N ARG A 218 -7.81 7.68 -3.48
CA ARG A 218 -7.31 6.83 -4.58
C ARG A 218 -6.73 7.65 -5.74
N SER A 219 -7.42 8.72 -6.14
CA SER A 219 -6.96 9.61 -7.21
C SER A 219 -5.64 10.30 -6.86
N VAL A 220 -5.50 10.82 -5.63
CA VAL A 220 -4.26 11.45 -5.16
C VAL A 220 -3.10 10.44 -5.13
N PHE A 221 -3.33 9.21 -4.66
CA PHE A 221 -2.31 8.14 -4.70
C PHE A 221 -1.89 7.77 -6.13
N LEU A 222 -2.86 7.66 -7.06
CA LEU A 222 -2.61 7.39 -8.48
C LEU A 222 -1.84 8.53 -9.17
N LEU A 223 -2.07 9.78 -8.77
CA LEU A 223 -1.33 10.95 -9.25
C LEU A 223 0.11 10.99 -8.70
N ASN A 224 0.33 10.46 -7.50
CA ASN A 224 1.68 10.30 -6.91
C ASN A 224 2.41 9.04 -7.40
N LYS A 225 1.77 8.20 -8.22
CA LYS A 225 2.28 6.87 -8.61
C LYS A 225 2.67 6.01 -7.40
N LYS A 226 1.82 6.01 -6.36
CA LYS A 226 1.97 5.15 -5.18
C LYS A 226 0.73 4.29 -5.00
N TYR A 227 0.91 3.08 -4.50
CA TYR A 227 -0.20 2.25 -4.07
C TYR A 227 -0.82 2.83 -2.80
N ILE A 228 -2.14 2.85 -2.71
CA ILE A 228 -2.84 3.26 -1.50
C ILE A 228 -2.77 2.14 -0.45
N PRO A 229 -2.41 2.43 0.82
CA PRO A 229 -2.41 1.42 1.88
C PRO A 229 -3.83 1.08 2.33
N TYR A 230 -3.94 0.13 3.27
CA TYR A 230 -5.21 -0.21 3.92
C TYR A 230 -5.90 1.04 4.49
N TYR A 231 -7.23 1.09 4.42
CA TYR A 231 -8.01 2.32 4.61
C TYR A 231 -7.67 3.09 5.91
N LYS A 232 -7.40 2.37 7.01
CA LYS A 232 -7.06 2.98 8.31
C LYS A 232 -5.76 3.81 8.29
N TRP A 233 -4.87 3.54 7.33
CA TRP A 233 -3.61 4.25 7.16
C TRP A 233 -3.62 5.26 6.00
N ALA A 234 -4.68 5.30 5.19
CA ALA A 234 -4.73 6.15 3.99
C ALA A 234 -4.51 7.64 4.31
N PHE A 235 -5.13 8.14 5.38
CA PHE A 235 -4.96 9.53 5.83
C PHE A 235 -3.56 9.81 6.40
N ARG A 236 -2.96 8.84 7.10
CA ARG A 236 -1.57 8.96 7.58
C ARG A 236 -0.61 9.05 6.39
N ALA A 237 -0.74 8.12 5.45
CA ALA A 237 0.08 8.03 4.25
C ALA A 237 -0.09 9.24 3.30
N LEU A 238 -1.29 9.85 3.25
CA LEU A 238 -1.53 11.07 2.48
C LEU A 238 -0.59 12.21 2.87
N LYS A 239 -0.20 12.33 4.14
CA LYS A 239 0.69 13.39 4.63
C LYS A 239 2.10 13.31 4.00
N ASP A 240 2.52 12.11 3.60
CA ASP A 240 3.85 11.85 3.04
C ASP A 240 3.88 11.95 1.50
N LEU A 241 2.78 12.38 0.88
CA LEU A 241 2.70 12.56 -0.57
C LEU A 241 3.26 13.93 -0.99
N SER A 242 3.94 13.95 -2.13
CA SER A 242 4.48 15.19 -2.71
C SER A 242 3.41 16.02 -3.42
N VAL A 243 2.36 15.35 -3.89
CA VAL A 243 1.27 15.96 -4.66
C VAL A 243 -0.01 15.88 -3.83
N LEU A 244 -0.65 17.03 -3.63
CA LEU A 244 -1.97 17.17 -2.99
C LEU A 244 -2.06 16.65 -1.54
N SER A 245 -0.95 16.60 -0.80
CA SER A 245 -0.95 16.25 0.62
C SER A 245 -1.62 17.31 1.50
N ASP A 246 -1.72 18.55 1.03
CA ASP A 246 -2.43 19.66 1.65
C ASP A 246 -3.95 19.45 1.72
N LEU A 247 -4.50 18.52 0.93
CA LEU A 247 -5.92 18.15 1.00
C LEU A 247 -6.29 17.32 2.24
N HIS A 248 -5.32 16.96 3.10
CA HIS A 248 -5.55 16.10 4.27
C HIS A 248 -6.69 16.61 5.17
N ASN A 249 -6.61 17.87 5.61
CA ASN A 249 -7.58 18.45 6.53
C ASN A 249 -8.97 18.59 5.88
N ASP A 250 -9.00 18.95 4.60
CA ASP A 250 -10.24 19.09 3.83
C ASP A 250 -10.96 17.73 3.70
N LEU A 251 -10.23 16.68 3.33
CA LEU A 251 -10.76 15.32 3.24
C LEU A 251 -11.21 14.77 4.59
N GLU A 252 -10.48 15.07 5.68
CA GLU A 252 -10.84 14.64 7.04
C GLU A 252 -12.10 15.35 7.52
N TYR A 253 -12.21 16.67 7.28
CA TYR A 253 -13.39 17.45 7.63
C TYR A 253 -14.64 16.89 6.97
N LEU A 254 -14.57 16.51 5.69
CA LEU A 254 -15.70 15.97 4.94
C LEU A 254 -16.34 14.74 5.63
N ILE A 255 -15.53 13.82 6.17
CA ILE A 255 -16.03 12.59 6.79
C ILE A 255 -16.28 12.69 8.30
N SER A 256 -15.67 13.66 8.99
CA SER A 256 -15.80 13.83 10.44
C SER A 256 -16.88 14.84 10.85
N SER A 257 -17.32 15.72 9.95
CA SER A 257 -18.40 16.69 10.20
C SER A 257 -19.79 16.16 9.84
N GLY A 258 -20.84 16.80 10.36
CA GLY A 258 -22.24 16.45 10.15
C GLY A 258 -22.82 17.00 8.84
N ASN A 259 -24.15 17.14 8.79
CA ASN A 259 -24.89 17.69 7.65
C ASN A 259 -25.90 18.74 8.09
N THR A 260 -25.57 19.55 9.10
CA THR A 260 -26.32 20.79 9.38
C THR A 260 -26.24 21.74 8.18
N GLU A 261 -27.10 22.75 8.11
CA GLU A 261 -27.13 23.67 6.97
C GLU A 261 -25.77 24.34 6.72
N SER A 262 -25.10 24.83 7.77
CA SER A 262 -23.77 25.43 7.67
C SER A 262 -22.69 24.41 7.26
N GLU A 263 -22.70 23.21 7.84
CA GLU A 263 -21.77 22.15 7.46
C GLU A 263 -21.96 21.72 6.01
N ALA A 264 -23.21 21.63 5.53
CA ALA A 264 -23.50 21.21 4.17
C ALA A 264 -23.03 22.22 3.12
N ILE A 265 -23.20 23.52 3.39
CA ILE A 265 -22.63 24.60 2.55
C ILE A 265 -21.11 24.47 2.50
N GLU A 266 -20.48 24.25 3.65
CA GLU A 266 -19.03 24.15 3.75
C GLU A 266 -18.48 22.89 3.07
N LYS A 267 -19.13 21.74 3.27
CA LYS A 267 -18.78 20.48 2.58
C LYS A 267 -18.90 20.61 1.06
N GLN A 268 -19.92 21.31 0.56
CA GLN A 268 -20.06 21.56 -0.88
C GLN A 268 -18.89 22.44 -1.38
N ARG A 269 -18.52 23.50 -0.65
CA ARG A 269 -17.38 24.36 -0.99
C ARG A 269 -16.07 23.58 -1.02
N ILE A 270 -15.81 22.77 0.01
CA ILE A 270 -14.59 21.94 0.11
C ILE A 270 -14.54 20.90 -1.01
N THR A 271 -15.67 20.27 -1.33
CA THR A 271 -15.77 19.30 -2.44
C THR A 271 -15.34 19.92 -3.77
N GLU A 272 -15.81 21.14 -4.08
CA GLU A 272 -15.40 21.86 -5.30
C GLU A 272 -13.92 22.28 -5.28
N ASN A 273 -13.37 22.64 -4.11
CA ASN A 273 -11.95 22.98 -3.99
C ASN A 273 -11.06 21.76 -4.24
N ILE A 274 -11.39 20.61 -3.66
CA ILE A 274 -10.70 19.34 -3.90
C ILE A 274 -10.77 18.97 -5.38
N ALA A 275 -11.96 19.05 -6.00
CA ALA A 275 -12.14 18.80 -7.43
C ALA A 275 -11.25 19.71 -8.27
N ALA A 276 -11.21 21.01 -7.98
CA ALA A 276 -10.36 21.97 -8.67
C ALA A 276 -8.87 21.69 -8.47
N ALA A 277 -8.44 21.25 -7.28
CA ALA A 277 -7.06 20.88 -7.01
C ALA A 277 -6.62 19.65 -7.81
N VAL A 278 -7.45 18.61 -7.85
CA VAL A 278 -7.21 17.43 -8.67
C VAL A 278 -7.17 17.79 -10.15
N ILE A 279 -8.08 18.63 -10.64
CA ILE A 279 -8.06 19.10 -12.04
C ILE A 279 -6.76 19.83 -12.38
N ARG A 280 -6.31 20.76 -11.53
CA ARG A 280 -5.03 21.46 -11.72
C ARG A 280 -3.86 20.49 -11.81
N GLU A 281 -3.87 19.44 -11.00
CA GLU A 281 -2.82 18.43 -11.05
C GLU A 281 -2.91 17.52 -12.29
N LEU A 282 -4.11 17.20 -12.76
CA LEU A 282 -4.28 16.50 -14.03
C LEU A 282 -3.70 17.32 -15.20
N PHE A 283 -3.78 18.65 -15.14
CA PHE A 283 -3.14 19.53 -16.11
C PHE A 283 -1.62 19.60 -15.95
N SER A 284 -1.11 19.75 -14.72
CA SER A 284 0.33 19.81 -14.46
C SER A 284 1.06 18.56 -14.98
N GLN A 285 0.44 17.39 -14.83
CA GLN A 285 0.96 16.11 -15.31
C GLN A 285 0.63 15.81 -16.77
N ASN A 286 -0.04 16.72 -17.50
CA ASN A 286 -0.50 16.50 -18.87
C ASN A 286 -1.35 15.23 -19.04
N ILE A 287 -2.25 14.95 -18.10
CA ILE A 287 -3.14 13.76 -18.08
C ILE A 287 -4.54 14.09 -18.60
N THR A 288 -4.96 15.36 -18.58
CA THR A 288 -6.22 15.80 -19.20
C THR A 288 -6.00 16.83 -20.32
N ARG A 289 -7.03 17.08 -21.14
CA ARG A 289 -7.14 18.20 -22.10
C ARG A 289 -8.50 18.91 -21.98
N SER A 290 -9.37 18.49 -21.06
CA SER A 290 -10.68 19.12 -20.87
C SER A 290 -10.52 20.45 -20.15
N GLU A 291 -11.17 21.52 -20.63
CA GLU A 291 -11.07 22.87 -20.06
C GLU A 291 -12.34 23.24 -19.30
N CYS A 292 -12.71 22.47 -18.28
CA CYS A 292 -13.92 22.72 -17.52
C CYS A 292 -13.73 22.45 -16.01
N LYS A 293 -14.81 22.58 -15.23
CA LYS A 293 -14.76 22.37 -13.77
C LYS A 293 -15.33 21.01 -13.35
N GLU A 294 -15.99 20.32 -14.27
CA GLU A 294 -16.65 19.04 -14.03
C GLU A 294 -15.67 17.87 -14.16
N LEU A 295 -15.41 17.18 -13.05
CA LEU A 295 -14.50 16.02 -13.02
C LEU A 295 -14.92 14.91 -14.00
N GLU A 296 -16.21 14.79 -14.32
CA GLU A 296 -16.73 13.83 -15.30
C GLU A 296 -16.08 13.99 -16.69
N ARG A 297 -15.95 15.22 -17.18
CA ARG A 297 -15.30 15.45 -18.49
C ARG A 297 -13.80 15.18 -18.43
N HIS A 298 -13.18 15.45 -17.30
CA HIS A 298 -11.79 15.07 -17.07
C HIS A 298 -11.61 13.56 -17.03
N ALA A 299 -12.53 12.81 -16.39
CA ALA A 299 -12.53 11.35 -16.37
C ALA A 299 -12.52 10.76 -17.79
N TYR A 300 -13.41 11.25 -18.68
CA TYR A 300 -13.40 10.84 -20.09
C TYR A 300 -12.10 11.23 -20.80
N SER A 301 -11.62 12.45 -20.60
CA SER A 301 -10.35 12.90 -21.20
C SER A 301 -9.14 12.09 -20.72
N VAL A 302 -9.12 11.60 -19.48
CA VAL A 302 -8.09 10.70 -18.95
C VAL A 302 -8.21 9.33 -19.61
N ASN A 303 -9.44 8.79 -19.70
CA ASN A 303 -9.70 7.50 -20.35
C ASN A 303 -9.22 7.49 -21.81
N ASP A 304 -9.41 8.58 -22.55
CA ASP A 304 -8.97 8.71 -23.95
C ASP A 304 -7.45 8.63 -24.13
N LYS A 305 -6.66 8.88 -23.08
CA LYS A 305 -5.19 8.78 -23.13
C LYS A 305 -4.65 7.36 -22.96
N ILE A 306 -5.47 6.41 -22.52
CA ILE A 306 -5.10 4.99 -22.41
C ILE A 306 -4.69 4.51 -23.80
N LYS A 307 -3.51 3.93 -23.99
CA LYS A 307 -3.00 3.56 -25.32
C LYS A 307 -3.59 2.25 -25.83
N ASN A 308 -3.67 1.25 -24.96
CA ASN A 308 -4.28 -0.04 -25.26
C ASN A 308 -5.80 0.12 -25.50
N SER A 309 -6.26 -0.24 -26.70
CA SER A 309 -7.65 -0.07 -27.10
C SER A 309 -8.61 -1.00 -26.35
N GLU A 310 -8.18 -2.20 -25.98
CA GLU A 310 -9.01 -3.13 -25.21
C GLU A 310 -9.30 -2.54 -23.83
N ILE A 311 -8.26 -2.06 -23.14
CA ILE A 311 -8.41 -1.39 -21.85
C ILE A 311 -9.26 -0.13 -22.00
N ARG A 312 -8.98 0.73 -22.99
CA ARG A 312 -9.70 1.99 -23.20
C ARG A 312 -11.21 1.76 -23.32
N ASN A 313 -11.62 0.70 -24.02
CA ASN A 313 -13.01 0.37 -24.32
C ASN A 313 -13.74 -0.41 -23.22
N LEU A 314 -13.03 -0.89 -22.17
CA LEU A 314 -13.70 -1.36 -20.95
C LEU A 314 -14.52 -0.24 -20.33
N ASN A 315 -15.59 -0.60 -19.61
CA ASN A 315 -16.36 0.34 -18.80
C ASN A 315 -15.40 1.22 -17.96
N ILE A 316 -15.60 2.53 -17.93
CA ILE A 316 -14.71 3.45 -17.21
C ILE A 316 -14.61 3.13 -15.71
N LEU A 317 -15.68 2.55 -15.13
CA LEU A 317 -15.73 2.10 -13.75
C LEU A 317 -15.21 0.66 -13.55
N TYR A 318 -14.63 0.03 -14.58
CA TYR A 318 -14.19 -1.37 -14.52
C TYR A 318 -13.17 -1.65 -13.40
N ALA A 319 -12.38 -0.64 -13.01
CA ALA A 319 -11.22 -0.80 -12.14
C ALA A 319 -11.36 -0.15 -10.76
N VAL A 320 -12.60 0.25 -10.39
CA VAL A 320 -12.92 0.97 -9.15
C VAL A 320 -14.06 0.33 -8.40
#